data_AF-A0A1G1TI60-F1
#
_entry.id   AF-A0A1G1TI60-F1
#
_cell.length_a   1.000
_cell.length_b   1.000
_cell.length_c   1.000
_cell.angle_alpha   90.00
_cell.angle_beta   90.00
_cell.angle_gamma   90.00
#
_symmetry.space_group_name_H-M   'P 1'
#
loop_
_entity.id
_entity.type
_entity.pdbx_description
1 polymer ?
#
loop_
_entity_poly.entity_id
_entity_poly.type
_entity_poly.pdbx_seq_one_letter_code
_entity_poly.pdbx_strand_id
1 'polypeptide(L)'
;MGKVGTNIWDSGLNVPVLRLAEMYLIVAEAVGPTPEGLEAINKVRRRSFGLDYNAPSAAHDLTAASANFTNLVLRERKYELAFEFDRWFDMKRAGTLYPTLTDHAFIPRMTQQAATLRGVTSNVHGIPTQNNLVLPIPQSEIDTNPGLVQNPGY
;
A
#
# COMPACT_ATOMS: atom_id res chain seq x y z
N MET A 1 -24.89 -1.35 -27.90
CA MET A 1 -25.63 -0.50 -26.94
C MET A 1 -24.60 0.21 -26.06
N GLY A 2 -24.36 1.50 -26.30
CA GLY A 2 -23.63 2.36 -25.37
C GLY A 2 -24.64 3.37 -24.82
N LYS A 3 -24.82 3.40 -23.49
CA LYS A 3 -25.72 4.37 -22.86
C LYS A 3 -25.12 5.77 -23.03
N VAL A 4 -25.92 6.70 -23.55
CA VAL A 4 -25.57 8.13 -23.59
C VAL A 4 -25.80 8.70 -22.19
N GLY A 5 -24.80 9.36 -21.60
CA GLY A 5 -24.92 10.03 -20.29
C GLY A 5 -24.07 9.46 -19.14
N THR A 6 -23.27 8.41 -19.36
CA THR A 6 -22.33 7.93 -18.34
C THR A 6 -21.06 8.76 -18.37
N ASN A 7 -20.80 9.53 -17.32
CA ASN A 7 -19.47 10.11 -17.09
C ASN A 7 -18.54 9.04 -16.48
N ILE A 8 -17.27 9.36 -16.30
CA ILE A 8 -16.27 8.43 -15.72
C ILE A 8 -16.69 7.92 -14.32
N TRP A 9 -17.59 8.65 -13.64
CA TRP A 9 -18.07 8.36 -12.30
C TRP A 9 -19.27 7.41 -12.26
N ASP A 10 -19.91 7.14 -13.39
CA ASP A 10 -21.03 6.19 -13.50
C ASP A 10 -20.57 4.95 -14.30
N SER A 11 -19.86 4.08 -13.61
CA SER A 11 -19.35 2.82 -14.14
C SER A 11 -20.01 1.65 -13.41
N GLY A 12 -20.48 0.65 -14.15
CA GLY A 12 -20.97 -0.61 -13.58
C GLY A 12 -19.87 -1.54 -13.06
N LEU A 13 -18.62 -1.08 -13.03
CA LEU A 13 -17.49 -1.83 -12.46
C LEU A 13 -17.52 -1.76 -10.93
N ASN A 14 -17.35 -2.92 -10.30
CA ASN A 14 -17.24 -3.02 -8.85
C ASN A 14 -15.84 -2.59 -8.38
N VAL A 15 -15.78 -1.89 -7.25
CA VAL A 15 -14.53 -1.56 -6.57
C VAL A 15 -14.21 -2.69 -5.58
N PRO A 16 -13.07 -3.37 -5.70
CA PRO A 16 -12.67 -4.36 -4.70
C PRO A 16 -12.34 -3.65 -3.39
N VAL A 17 -12.99 -4.08 -2.30
CA VAL A 17 -12.67 -3.62 -0.93
C VAL A 17 -11.62 -4.53 -0.30
N LEU A 18 -11.73 -5.84 -0.53
CA LEU A 18 -10.79 -6.87 -0.10
C LEU A 18 -10.79 -7.97 -1.16
N ARG A 19 -9.66 -8.65 -1.35
CA ARG A 19 -9.57 -9.81 -2.24
C ARG A 19 -8.57 -10.85 -1.75
N LEU A 20 -8.70 -12.07 -2.27
CA LEU A 20 -7.94 -13.22 -1.76
C LEU A 20 -6.41 -13.02 -1.79
N ALA A 21 -5.86 -12.34 -2.80
CA ALA A 21 -4.42 -12.09 -2.84
C ALA A 21 -3.93 -11.24 -1.68
N GLU A 22 -4.73 -10.26 -1.23
CA GLU A 22 -4.40 -9.47 -0.05
C GLU A 22 -4.30 -10.36 1.19
N MET A 23 -5.21 -11.32 1.35
CA MET A 23 -5.16 -12.26 2.47
C MET A 23 -3.90 -13.11 2.46
N TYR A 24 -3.46 -13.59 1.31
CA TYR A 24 -2.18 -14.29 1.20
C TYR A 24 -1.00 -13.39 1.59
N LEU A 25 -1.00 -12.13 1.18
CA LEU A 25 0.06 -11.19 1.52
C LEU A 25 0.04 -10.78 3.00
N ILE A 26 -1.14 -10.68 3.62
CA ILE A 26 -1.28 -10.48 5.08
C ILE A 26 -0.71 -11.68 5.83
N VAL A 27 -1.03 -12.91 5.41
CA VAL A 27 -0.47 -14.13 6.01
C VAL A 27 1.05 -14.12 5.88
N ALA A 28 1.58 -13.87 4.67
CA ALA A 28 3.02 -13.81 4.43
C ALA A 28 3.71 -12.76 5.32
N GLU A 29 3.13 -11.56 5.47
CA GLU A 29 3.68 -10.53 6.34
C GLU A 29 3.69 -10.94 7.81
N ALA A 30 2.59 -11.57 8.28
CA ALA A 30 2.41 -11.92 9.68
C ALA A 30 3.31 -13.09 10.12
N VAL A 31 3.43 -14.14 9.30
CA VAL A 31 4.19 -15.35 9.66
C VAL A 31 5.68 -15.25 9.30
N GLY A 32 6.05 -14.33 8.40
CA GLY A 32 7.44 -14.14 7.98
C GLY A 32 7.96 -15.24 7.05
N PRO A 33 9.29 -15.46 6.94
CA PRO A 33 9.91 -16.37 5.98
C PRO A 33 9.79 -17.85 6.38
N THR A 34 8.60 -18.28 6.78
CA THR A 34 8.25 -19.68 7.06
C THR A 34 7.78 -20.36 5.76
N PRO A 35 7.68 -21.71 5.72
CA PRO A 35 7.09 -22.40 4.57
C PRO A 35 5.68 -21.88 4.22
N GLU A 36 4.87 -21.54 5.22
CA GLU A 36 3.55 -20.95 5.04
C GLU A 36 3.62 -19.55 4.40
N GLY A 37 4.48 -18.68 4.93
CA GLY A 37 4.61 -17.32 4.41
C GLY A 37 5.20 -17.27 3.01
N LEU A 38 6.19 -18.12 2.72
CA LEU A 38 6.77 -18.30 1.39
C LEU A 38 5.73 -18.81 0.41
N GLU A 39 4.94 -19.82 0.78
CA GLU A 39 3.90 -20.33 -0.10
C GLU A 39 2.82 -19.28 -0.36
N ALA A 40 2.41 -18.53 0.67
CA ALA A 40 1.40 -17.48 0.52
C ALA A 40 1.82 -16.38 -0.47
N ILE A 41 3.04 -15.82 -0.33
CA ILE A 41 3.54 -14.83 -1.29
C ILE A 41 3.77 -15.45 -2.69
N ASN A 42 4.26 -16.69 -2.75
CA ASN A 42 4.56 -17.33 -4.03
C ASN A 42 3.30 -17.64 -4.83
N LYS A 43 2.17 -17.97 -4.19
CA LYS A 43 0.88 -18.10 -4.88
C LYS A 43 0.51 -16.83 -5.64
N VAL A 44 0.68 -15.67 -4.99
CA VAL A 44 0.42 -14.36 -5.63
C VAL A 44 1.38 -14.15 -6.79
N ARG A 45 2.68 -14.36 -6.56
CA ARG A 45 3.73 -14.19 -7.58
C ARG A 45 3.50 -15.07 -8.80
N ARG A 46 3.32 -16.38 -8.61
CA ARG A 46 3.06 -17.36 -9.69
C ARG A 46 1.86 -16.92 -10.54
N ARG A 47 0.75 -16.54 -9.91
CA ARG A 47 -0.44 -16.03 -10.61
C ARG A 47 -0.09 -14.82 -11.47
N SER A 48 0.66 -13.86 -10.93
CA SER A 48 1.01 -12.63 -11.64
C SER A 48 1.98 -12.84 -12.80
N PHE A 49 2.70 -13.98 -12.83
CA PHE A 49 3.48 -14.45 -13.98
C PHE A 49 2.69 -15.37 -14.93
N GLY A 50 1.38 -15.56 -14.73
CA GLY A 50 0.54 -16.41 -15.58
C GLY A 50 0.75 -17.91 -15.37
N LEU A 51 1.34 -18.31 -14.25
CA LEU A 51 1.56 -19.70 -13.87
C LEU A 51 0.42 -20.23 -12.99
N ASP A 52 0.29 -21.56 -12.89
CA ASP A 52 -0.57 -22.18 -11.89
C ASP A 52 -0.06 -21.83 -10.49
N TYR A 53 -0.90 -21.16 -9.70
CA TYR A 53 -0.54 -20.70 -8.38
C TYR A 53 -0.29 -21.85 -7.39
N ASN A 54 -0.86 -23.04 -7.61
CA ASN A 54 -0.62 -24.21 -6.77
C ASN A 54 0.61 -25.03 -7.21
N ALA A 55 1.25 -24.69 -8.33
CA ALA A 55 2.44 -25.37 -8.83
C ALA A 55 3.71 -24.55 -8.54
N PRO A 56 4.65 -25.07 -7.73
CA PRO A 56 5.92 -24.37 -7.47
C PRO A 56 6.68 -24.00 -8.74
N SER A 57 7.35 -22.83 -8.71
CA SER A 57 8.11 -22.31 -9.84
C SER A 57 9.48 -21.82 -9.39
N ALA A 58 10.53 -22.57 -9.70
CA ALA A 58 11.90 -22.21 -9.34
C ALA A 58 12.36 -20.86 -9.93
N ALA A 59 11.72 -20.39 -11.01
CA ALA A 59 12.04 -19.12 -11.65
C ALA A 59 11.45 -17.90 -10.92
N HIS A 60 10.32 -18.05 -10.24
CA HIS A 60 9.56 -16.92 -9.69
C HIS A 60 9.32 -17.00 -8.18
N ASP A 61 9.46 -18.18 -7.59
CA ASP A 61 9.27 -18.41 -6.17
C ASP A 61 10.41 -17.79 -5.36
N LEU A 62 10.03 -17.11 -4.28
CA LEU A 62 10.93 -16.75 -3.21
C LEU A 62 11.24 -18.00 -2.37
N THR A 63 12.41 -17.99 -1.76
CA THR A 63 12.88 -19.08 -0.89
C THR A 63 13.28 -18.51 0.47
N ALA A 64 13.53 -19.38 1.45
CA ALA A 64 14.04 -18.96 2.75
C ALA A 64 15.39 -18.20 2.67
N ALA A 65 16.14 -18.37 1.56
CA ALA A 65 17.38 -17.64 1.31
C ALA A 65 17.14 -16.21 0.77
N SER A 66 15.90 -15.85 0.43
CA SER A 66 15.57 -14.50 -0.06
C SER A 66 15.77 -13.47 1.06
N ALA A 67 16.83 -12.69 0.93
CA ALA A 67 17.16 -11.63 1.88
C ALA A 67 16.03 -10.61 2.02
N ASN A 68 15.84 -10.08 3.24
CA ASN A 68 14.86 -9.05 3.55
C ASN A 68 13.42 -9.44 3.17
N PHE A 69 12.96 -10.63 3.59
CA PHE A 69 11.63 -11.16 3.29
C PHE A 69 10.50 -10.14 3.51
N THR A 70 10.49 -9.41 4.62
CA THR A 70 9.50 -8.34 4.89
C THR A 70 9.48 -7.27 3.80
N ASN A 71 10.63 -6.84 3.28
CA ASN A 71 10.69 -5.88 2.18
C ASN A 71 10.11 -6.49 0.89
N LEU A 72 10.38 -7.77 0.63
CA LEU A 72 9.80 -8.48 -0.52
C LEU A 72 8.27 -8.56 -0.42
N VAL A 73 7.71 -8.84 0.75
CA VAL A 73 6.26 -8.84 0.98
C VAL A 73 5.66 -7.45 0.74
N LEU A 74 6.22 -6.40 1.35
CA LEU A 74 5.74 -5.03 1.16
C LEU A 74 5.88 -4.55 -0.29
N ARG A 75 6.90 -5.04 -1.01
CA ARG A 75 7.08 -4.79 -2.44
C ARG A 75 6.02 -5.53 -3.27
N GLU A 76 5.71 -6.78 -2.94
CA GLU A 76 4.68 -7.55 -3.64
C GLU A 76 3.29 -6.92 -3.41
N ARG A 77 2.97 -6.48 -2.18
CA ARG A 77 1.75 -5.71 -1.88
C ARG A 77 1.62 -4.47 -2.75
N LYS A 78 2.72 -3.72 -2.94
CA LYS A 78 2.74 -2.55 -3.83
C LYS A 78 2.38 -2.90 -5.28
N TYR A 79 2.87 -4.02 -5.80
CA TYR A 79 2.62 -4.41 -7.19
C TYR A 79 1.24 -5.00 -7.37
N GLU A 80 0.85 -5.88 -6.45
CA GLU A 80 -0.39 -6.61 -6.53
C GLU A 80 -1.59 -5.67 -6.31
N LEU A 81 -1.58 -4.86 -5.25
CA LEU A 81 -2.70 -4.02 -4.81
C LEU A 81 -2.60 -2.57 -5.36
N ALA A 82 -1.94 -2.40 -6.50
CA ALA A 82 -1.79 -1.09 -7.11
C ALA A 82 -3.15 -0.50 -7.47
N PHE A 83 -3.40 0.73 -7.01
CA PHE A 83 -4.65 1.48 -7.24
C PHE A 83 -5.89 0.92 -6.53
N GLU A 84 -5.70 0.11 -5.48
CA GLU A 84 -6.78 -0.45 -4.64
C GLU A 84 -6.85 0.21 -3.24
N PHE A 85 -6.31 1.44 -3.11
CA PHE A 85 -6.36 2.27 -1.88
C PHE A 85 -5.51 1.78 -0.68
N ASP A 86 -4.75 0.68 -0.81
CA ASP A 86 -3.93 0.14 0.29
C ASP A 86 -2.64 0.92 0.58
N ARG A 87 -1.99 1.44 -0.47
CA ARG A 87 -0.58 1.86 -0.39
C ARG A 87 -0.32 2.92 0.68
N TRP A 88 -1.26 3.84 0.88
CA TRP A 88 -1.16 4.89 1.90
C TRP A 88 -1.09 4.28 3.32
N PHE A 89 -1.98 3.34 3.62
CA PHE A 89 -2.06 2.69 4.93
C PHE A 89 -0.87 1.76 5.16
N ASP A 90 -0.47 1.00 4.14
CA ASP A 90 0.72 0.14 4.20
C ASP A 90 1.99 0.92 4.53
N MET A 91 2.24 2.05 3.85
CA MET A 91 3.44 2.85 4.10
C MET A 91 3.45 3.49 5.50
N LYS A 92 2.29 3.96 5.98
CA LYS A 92 2.17 4.52 7.33
C LYS A 92 2.44 3.45 8.39
N ARG A 93 1.77 2.29 8.29
CA ARG A 93 1.94 1.18 9.23
C ARG A 93 3.35 0.61 9.17
N ALA A 94 3.89 0.37 7.97
CA ALA A 94 5.24 -0.16 7.80
C ALA A 94 6.32 0.80 8.34
N GLY A 95 6.14 2.12 8.19
CA GLY A 95 7.05 3.10 8.77
C GLY A 95 7.11 3.04 10.30
N THR A 96 6.01 2.68 10.96
CA THR A 96 5.96 2.49 12.42
C THR A 96 6.47 1.12 12.85
N LEU A 97 6.08 0.03 12.16
CA LEU A 97 6.45 -1.33 12.52
C LEU A 97 7.90 -1.68 12.14
N TYR A 98 8.40 -1.12 11.04
CA TYR A 98 9.70 -1.41 10.46
C TYR A 98 10.45 -0.12 10.12
N PRO A 99 10.86 0.68 11.14
CA PRO A 99 11.46 2.00 10.92
C PRO A 99 12.79 1.95 10.14
N THR A 100 13.44 0.80 10.08
CA THR A 100 14.67 0.57 9.29
C THR A 100 14.41 0.38 7.80
N LEU A 101 13.16 0.12 7.38
CA LEU A 101 12.78 -0.07 5.97
C LEU A 101 12.49 1.27 5.29
N THR A 102 13.56 2.02 5.00
CA THR A 102 13.48 3.32 4.30
C THR A 102 12.75 3.22 2.95
N ASP A 103 12.83 2.06 2.30
CA ASP A 103 12.21 1.82 1.00
C ASP A 103 10.68 1.77 1.01
N HIS A 104 10.08 1.54 2.17
CA HIS A 104 8.63 1.53 2.37
C HIS A 104 8.16 2.55 3.40
N ALA A 105 9.10 3.36 3.93
CA ALA A 105 8.79 4.47 4.81
C ALA A 105 8.08 5.59 4.05
N PHE A 106 6.99 6.06 4.62
CA PHE A 106 6.08 7.01 4.00
C PHE A 106 6.71 8.38 3.66
N ILE A 107 7.23 9.09 4.68
CA ILE A 107 7.79 10.45 4.51
C ILE A 107 8.98 10.47 3.55
N PRO A 108 10.03 9.62 3.70
CA PRO A 108 11.18 9.64 2.81
C PRO A 108 10.80 9.36 1.35
N ARG A 109 9.88 8.43 1.11
CA ARG A 109 9.45 8.09 -0.25
C ARG A 109 8.64 9.18 -0.92
N MET A 110 7.67 9.76 -0.22
CA MET A 110 6.89 10.87 -0.78
C MET A 110 7.74 12.12 -0.98
N THR A 111 8.72 12.36 -0.10
CA THR A 111 9.70 13.46 -0.26
C THR A 111 10.57 13.25 -1.49
N GLN A 112 11.11 12.03 -1.69
CA GLN A 112 11.91 11.68 -2.86
C GLN A 112 11.10 11.83 -4.16
N GLN A 113 9.87 11.30 -4.19
CA GLN A 113 8.99 11.42 -5.36
C GLN A 113 8.66 12.88 -5.66
N ALA A 114 8.37 13.68 -4.63
CA ALA A 114 8.12 15.10 -4.79
C ALA A 114 9.34 15.84 -5.34
N ALA A 115 10.56 15.50 -4.90
CA ALA A 115 11.79 16.07 -5.45
C ALA A 115 11.96 15.74 -6.94
N THR A 116 11.67 14.50 -7.35
CA THR A 116 11.66 14.12 -8.78
C THR A 116 10.61 14.92 -9.57
N LEU A 117 9.40 15.04 -9.03
CA LEU A 117 8.31 15.77 -9.68
C LEU A 117 8.57 17.28 -9.76
N ARG A 118 9.35 17.86 -8.84
CA ARG A 118 9.78 19.27 -8.91
C ARG A 118 10.66 19.56 -10.13
N GLY A 119 11.37 18.55 -10.65
CA GLY A 119 12.11 18.65 -11.91
C GLY A 119 11.23 18.67 -13.15
N VAL A 120 9.95 18.27 -13.03
CA VAL A 120 8.97 18.22 -14.13
C VAL A 120 7.92 19.32 -14.00
N THR A 121 7.51 19.66 -12.77
CA THR A 121 6.46 20.65 -12.45
C THR A 121 6.86 21.44 -11.20
N SER A 122 6.71 22.76 -11.21
CA SER A 122 7.16 23.63 -10.10
C SER A 122 6.28 23.59 -8.85
N ASN A 123 5.03 23.14 -8.96
CA ASN A 123 4.01 23.25 -7.90
C ASN A 123 3.69 21.91 -7.23
N VAL A 124 4.68 21.29 -6.59
CA VAL A 124 4.45 20.09 -5.77
C VAL A 124 4.07 20.49 -4.34
N HIS A 125 2.82 20.23 -3.98
CA HIS A 125 2.25 20.47 -2.64
C HIS A 125 1.81 19.15 -2.00
N GLY A 126 1.45 19.18 -0.72
CA GLY A 126 0.92 18.00 -0.02
C GLY A 126 1.97 16.93 0.30
N ILE A 127 3.25 17.31 0.37
CA ILE A 127 4.30 16.41 0.87
C ILE A 127 4.03 16.21 2.37
N PRO A 128 3.81 14.97 2.82
CA PRO A 128 3.55 14.73 4.22
C PRO A 128 4.82 14.90 5.05
N THR A 129 4.62 15.40 6.26
CA THR A 129 5.57 15.50 7.37
C THR A 129 5.10 14.59 8.50
N GLN A 130 5.89 14.49 9.57
CA GLN A 130 5.51 13.70 10.75
C GLN A 130 4.20 14.19 11.39
N ASN A 131 3.88 15.48 11.21
CA ASN A 131 2.76 16.16 11.84
C ASN A 131 1.44 16.05 11.06
N ASN A 132 1.44 15.51 9.84
CA ASN A 132 0.24 15.46 8.99
C ASN A 132 0.00 14.08 8.33
N LEU A 133 0.40 13.01 9.03
CA LEU A 133 0.15 11.62 8.62
C LEU A 133 -1.31 11.18 8.80
N VAL A 134 -2.05 11.95 9.59
CA VAL A 134 -3.49 11.83 9.84
C VAL A 134 -4.18 13.08 9.30
N LEU A 135 -5.37 12.91 8.73
CA LEU A 135 -6.17 14.04 8.29
C LEU A 135 -6.62 14.87 9.51
N PRO A 136 -6.78 16.19 9.35
CA PRO A 136 -7.29 17.02 10.43
C PRO A 136 -8.71 16.60 10.80
N ILE A 137 -9.04 16.70 12.08
CA ILE A 137 -10.44 16.67 12.51
C ILE A 137 -11.11 17.91 11.90
N PRO A 138 -12.28 17.78 11.23
CA PRO A 138 -12.95 18.92 10.61
C PRO A 138 -13.24 20.01 11.65
N GLN A 139 -12.98 21.27 11.29
CA GLN A 139 -13.12 22.40 12.23
C GLN A 139 -14.55 22.51 12.79
N SER A 140 -15.56 22.23 11.96
CA SER A 140 -16.96 22.21 12.39
C SER A 140 -17.24 21.24 13.54
N GLU A 141 -16.54 20.10 13.58
CA GLU A 141 -16.70 19.11 14.66
C GLU A 141 -16.06 19.62 15.96
N ILE A 142 -14.90 20.28 15.87
CA ILE A 142 -14.23 20.92 17.02
C ILE A 142 -15.07 22.06 17.59
N ASP A 143 -15.60 22.93 16.72
CA ASP A 143 -16.43 24.06 17.12
C ASP A 143 -17.74 23.58 17.80
N THR A 144 -18.26 22.43 17.37
CA THR A 144 -19.49 21.83 17.91
C THR A 144 -19.26 21.10 19.23
N ASN A 145 -18.11 20.42 19.38
CA ASN A 145 -17.78 19.64 20.57
C ASN A 145 -16.49 20.14 21.23
N PRO A 146 -16.60 20.98 22.28
CA PRO A 146 -15.44 21.50 23.01
C PRO A 146 -14.55 20.44 23.67
N GLY A 147 -15.01 19.19 23.77
CA GLY A 147 -14.21 18.06 24.27
C GLY A 147 -13.32 17.41 23.20
N LEU A 148 -13.47 17.75 21.92
CA LEU A 148 -12.59 17.28 20.87
C LEU A 148 -11.30 18.10 20.82
N VAL A 149 -10.18 17.40 20.86
CA VAL A 149 -8.84 17.98 20.70
C VAL A 149 -8.35 17.62 19.31
N GLN A 150 -7.79 18.61 18.60
CA GLN A 150 -7.22 18.42 17.27
C GLN A 150 -6.06 17.41 17.27
N ASN A 151 -5.87 16.73 16.15
CA ASN A 151 -4.72 15.88 15.90
C ASN A 151 -3.41 16.70 16.01
N PRO A 152 -2.34 16.14 16.59
CA PRO A 152 -1.06 16.86 16.71
C PRO A 152 -0.58 17.40 15.36
N GLY A 153 -0.30 18.71 15.28
CA GLY A 153 0.22 19.34 14.07
C GLY A 153 -0.77 20.18 13.27
N TYR A 154 -2.03 20.25 13.71
CA TYR A 154 -3.11 21.06 13.13
C TYR A 154 -3.68 22.07 14.13
#